data_AF-A0A538KBG4-F1
#
_entry.id   AF-A0A538KBG4-F1
#
_cell.length_a   1.000
_cell.length_b   1.000
_cell.length_c   1.000
_cell.angle_alpha   90.00
_cell.angle_beta   90.00
_cell.angle_gamma   90.00
#
_symmetry.space_group_name_H-M   'P 1'
#
loop_
_entity.id
_entity.type
_entity.pdbx_description
1 polymer ?
#
loop_
_entity_poly.entity_id
_entity_poly.type
_entity_poly.pdbx_seq_one_letter_code
_entity_poly.pdbx_strand_id
1 'polypeptide(L)'
;MRLLAVAALAAALLAAACGSPSPDLFAVDRSGTIPGARLRLVINDAGTVRCDDRRAVELSGGELLDARDLQRDLEAPAARALRLAPGRGSVLRYRVRTPDGTVSFADDSAGKPAVLDRLAFYVRRVAQGRCGRAR
;
A
#
# COMPACT_ATOMS: atom_id res chain seq x y z
N MET A 1 -31.61 -1.56 -49.75
CA MET A 1 -31.84 -1.80 -48.31
C MET A 1 -30.71 -2.65 -47.68
N ARG A 2 -29.43 -2.25 -47.85
CA ARG A 2 -28.25 -2.99 -47.31
C ARG A 2 -27.27 -2.12 -46.51
N LEU A 3 -27.58 -0.82 -46.35
CA LEU A 3 -26.67 0.17 -45.75
C LEU A 3 -27.03 0.56 -44.31
N LEU A 4 -28.12 0.04 -43.74
CA LEU A 4 -28.59 0.41 -42.40
C LEU A 4 -28.18 -0.56 -41.28
N ALA A 5 -27.59 -1.72 -41.62
CA ALA A 5 -27.25 -2.74 -40.63
C ALA A 5 -25.85 -2.58 -40.00
N VAL A 6 -24.97 -1.74 -40.58
CA VAL A 6 -23.56 -1.66 -40.16
C VAL A 6 -23.33 -0.59 -39.07
N ALA A 7 -24.22 0.39 -38.94
CA ALA A 7 -24.05 1.50 -37.99
C ALA A 7 -24.38 1.12 -36.52
N ALA A 8 -25.21 0.10 -36.30
CA ALA A 8 -25.65 -0.27 -34.94
C ALA A 8 -24.62 -1.12 -34.16
N LEU A 9 -23.71 -1.83 -34.84
CA LEU A 9 -22.69 -2.65 -34.15
C LEU A 9 -21.47 -1.87 -33.66
N ALA A 10 -21.23 -0.66 -34.19
CA ALA A 10 -20.07 0.15 -33.79
C ALA A 10 -20.25 0.88 -32.45
N ALA A 11 -21.50 1.10 -32.00
CA ALA A 11 -21.78 1.86 -30.77
C ALA A 11 -21.63 1.03 -29.48
N ALA A 12 -21.68 -0.31 -29.56
CA ALA A 12 -21.61 -1.18 -28.37
C ALA A 12 -20.17 -1.42 -27.85
N LEU A 13 -19.14 -1.14 -28.67
CA LEU A 13 -17.73 -1.36 -28.30
C LEU A 13 -17.09 -0.19 -27.54
N LEU A 14 -17.74 0.98 -27.48
CA LEU A 14 -17.22 2.16 -26.77
C LEU A 14 -17.53 2.17 -25.26
N ALA A 15 -18.39 1.27 -24.77
CA ALA A 15 -18.78 1.22 -23.37
C ALA A 15 -17.89 0.34 -22.48
N ALA A 16 -16.89 -0.36 -23.04
CA ALA A 16 -16.02 -1.27 -22.29
C ALA A 16 -14.66 -0.65 -21.91
N ALA A 17 -14.40 0.62 -22.23
CA ALA A 17 -13.16 1.32 -21.88
C ALA A 17 -13.26 2.10 -20.55
N CYS A 18 -14.06 1.60 -19.59
CA CYS A 18 -13.94 2.06 -18.20
C CYS A 18 -12.78 1.30 -17.57
N GLY A 19 -11.59 1.90 -17.57
CA GLY A 19 -10.39 1.31 -16.97
C GLY A 19 -10.67 0.85 -15.53
N SER A 20 -10.32 -0.39 -15.20
CA SER A 20 -10.40 -0.87 -13.83
C SER A 20 -9.39 -0.13 -12.97
N PRO A 21 -9.70 0.18 -11.70
CA PRO A 21 -8.72 0.75 -10.79
C PRO A 21 -7.47 -0.13 -10.73
N SER A 22 -6.29 0.48 -10.79
CA SER A 22 -5.04 -0.24 -10.56
C SER A 22 -5.08 -0.93 -9.19
N PRO A 23 -4.45 -2.09 -9.04
CA PRO A 23 -4.44 -2.81 -7.77
C PRO A 23 -3.63 -2.07 -6.71
N ASP A 24 -3.95 -2.33 -5.44
CA ASP A 24 -3.13 -1.88 -4.33
C ASP A 24 -1.86 -2.73 -4.23
N LEU A 25 -0.70 -2.09 -4.08
CA LEU A 25 0.57 -2.78 -3.82
C LEU A 25 0.56 -3.35 -2.40
N PHE A 26 0.21 -2.50 -1.42
CA PHE A 26 0.02 -2.91 -0.04
C PHE A 26 -0.69 -1.82 0.77
N ALA A 27 -1.32 -2.24 1.87
CA ALA A 27 -1.90 -1.38 2.88
C ALA A 27 -1.21 -1.58 4.22
N VAL A 28 -0.97 -0.49 4.95
CA VAL A 28 -0.36 -0.48 6.28
C VAL A 28 -1.32 0.16 7.28
N ASP A 29 -1.65 -0.59 8.32
CA ASP A 29 -2.25 -0.05 9.54
C ASP A 29 -1.17 0.02 10.62
N ARG A 30 -0.79 1.24 11.00
CA ARG A 30 0.14 1.52 12.11
C ARG A 30 -0.64 2.01 13.32
N SER A 31 -0.25 1.51 14.49
CA SER A 31 -0.78 1.93 15.79
C SER A 31 0.37 2.10 16.78
N GLY A 32 0.09 2.68 17.94
CA GLY A 32 1.08 2.86 19.00
C GLY A 32 0.56 3.71 20.14
N THR A 33 1.42 3.96 21.12
CA THR A 33 1.08 4.62 22.39
C THR A 33 1.38 6.12 22.42
N ILE A 34 2.02 6.66 21.38
CA ILE A 34 2.40 8.08 21.30
C ILE A 34 1.46 8.88 20.38
N PRO A 35 1.35 10.21 20.56
CA PRO A 35 0.64 11.08 19.63
C PRO A 35 1.14 10.92 18.19
N GLY A 36 0.20 10.79 17.25
CA GLY A 36 0.50 10.58 15.82
C GLY A 36 0.92 9.15 15.44
N ALA A 37 0.87 8.18 16.36
CA ALA A 37 1.22 6.78 16.04
C ALA A 37 0.22 6.11 15.10
N ARG A 38 -1.06 6.49 15.17
CA ARG A 38 -2.11 5.92 14.32
C ARG A 38 -1.99 6.46 12.90
N LEU A 39 -1.97 5.54 11.93
CA LEU A 39 -1.91 5.84 10.51
C LEU A 39 -2.48 4.65 9.75
N ARG A 40 -3.42 4.89 8.83
CA ARG A 40 -3.74 3.95 7.75
C ARG A 40 -3.14 4.49 6.47
N LEU A 41 -2.45 3.65 5.71
CA LEU A 41 -1.81 4.04 4.47
C LEU A 41 -2.07 2.96 3.43
N VAL A 42 -2.52 3.34 2.24
CA VAL A 42 -2.75 2.43 1.12
C VAL A 42 -1.93 2.93 -0.07
N ILE A 43 -1.01 2.10 -0.56
CA ILE A 43 -0.22 2.39 -1.77
C ILE A 43 -0.85 1.66 -2.94
N ASN A 44 -1.10 2.40 -4.02
CA ASN A 44 -1.66 1.87 -5.25
C ASN A 44 -0.61 1.80 -6.35
N ASP A 45 -0.70 0.78 -7.22
CA ASP A 45 0.28 0.58 -8.30
C ASP A 45 0.21 1.66 -9.40
N ALA A 46 -0.87 2.46 -9.44
CA ALA A 46 -0.94 3.66 -10.26
C ALA A 46 -0.03 4.81 -9.78
N GLY A 47 0.64 4.67 -8.64
CA GLY A 47 1.52 5.72 -8.11
C GLY A 47 0.87 6.65 -7.11
N THR A 48 -0.23 6.25 -6.47
CA THR A 48 -0.89 7.08 -5.46
C THR A 48 -0.79 6.49 -4.07
N VAL A 49 -0.85 7.36 -3.06
CA VAL A 49 -1.00 6.98 -1.66
C VAL A 49 -2.27 7.61 -1.09
N ARG A 50 -3.05 6.79 -0.38
CA ARG A 50 -4.15 7.26 0.45
C ARG A 50 -3.79 7.12 1.92
N CYS A 51 -3.88 8.23 2.66
CA CYS A 51 -3.63 8.27 4.09
C CYS A 51 -4.92 8.51 4.87
N ASP A 52 -5.25 7.57 5.75
CA ASP A 52 -6.50 7.50 6.49
C ASP A 52 -7.69 7.57 5.52
N ASP A 53 -8.70 8.36 5.84
CA ASP A 53 -9.89 8.53 5.01
C ASP A 53 -9.81 9.77 4.08
N ARG A 54 -8.59 10.25 3.81
CA ARG A 54 -8.37 11.39 2.90
C ARG A 54 -8.30 10.95 1.43
N ARG A 55 -8.34 11.95 0.53
CA ARG A 55 -8.13 11.74 -0.90
C ARG A 55 -6.72 11.21 -1.18
N ALA A 56 -6.60 10.33 -2.17
CA ALA A 56 -5.32 9.86 -2.65
C ALA A 56 -4.48 11.02 -3.24
N VAL A 57 -3.17 10.96 -3.03
CA VAL A 57 -2.20 11.93 -3.55
C VAL A 57 -1.09 11.20 -4.30
N GLU A 58 -0.47 11.89 -5.26
CA GLU A 58 0.60 11.34 -6.08
C GLU A 58 1.88 11.08 -5.28
N LEU A 59 2.50 9.93 -5.56
CA LEU A 59 3.86 9.60 -5.17
C LEU A 59 4.83 10.13 -6.24
N SER A 60 6.06 10.44 -5.83
CA SER A 60 7.14 10.59 -6.80
C SER A 60 7.47 9.24 -7.44
N GLY A 61 8.10 9.27 -8.61
CA GLY A 61 8.59 8.05 -9.28
C GLY A 61 9.50 7.21 -8.37
N GLY A 62 10.38 7.86 -7.59
CA GLY A 62 11.24 7.17 -6.62
C GLY A 62 10.46 6.48 -5.50
N GLU A 63 9.44 7.15 -4.93
CA GLU A 63 8.60 6.54 -3.89
C GLU A 63 7.79 5.35 -4.41
N LEU A 64 7.27 5.43 -5.65
CA LEU A 64 6.57 4.31 -6.28
C LEU A 64 7.50 3.12 -6.53
N LEU A 65 8.73 3.37 -7.01
CA LEU A 65 9.72 2.31 -7.21
C LEU A 65 10.09 1.65 -5.88
N ASP A 66 10.36 2.45 -4.84
CA ASP A 66 10.61 1.92 -3.49
C ASP A 66 9.45 1.06 -2.98
N ALA A 67 8.20 1.45 -3.27
CA ALA A 67 7.03 0.66 -2.91
C ALA A 67 6.96 -0.68 -3.66
N ARG A 68 7.22 -0.69 -4.97
CA ARG A 68 7.23 -1.92 -5.76
C ARG A 68 8.33 -2.87 -5.30
N ASP A 69 9.49 -2.34 -4.95
CA ASP A 69 10.59 -3.12 -4.39
C ASP A 69 10.20 -3.74 -3.04
N LEU A 70 9.59 -2.95 -2.16
CA LEU A 70 9.04 -3.44 -0.89
C LEU A 70 7.97 -4.50 -1.09
N GLN A 71 7.06 -4.34 -2.05
CA GLN A 71 6.03 -5.33 -2.33
C GLN A 71 6.65 -6.69 -2.67
N ARG A 72 7.64 -6.71 -3.57
CA ARG A 72 8.36 -7.94 -3.94
C ARG A 72 9.10 -8.56 -2.75
N ASP A 73 9.79 -7.74 -1.97
CA ASP A 73 10.53 -8.22 -0.79
C ASP A 73 9.60 -8.70 0.35
N LEU A 74 8.33 -8.27 0.34
CA LEU A 74 7.30 -8.69 1.28
C LEU A 74 6.58 -9.99 0.87
N GLU A 75 6.69 -10.44 -0.39
CA GLU A 75 5.99 -11.64 -0.89
C GLU A 75 6.24 -12.86 0.02
N ALA A 76 7.50 -13.20 0.25
CA ALA A 76 7.87 -14.37 1.05
C ALA A 76 7.37 -14.30 2.51
N PRO A 77 7.60 -13.22 3.29
CA PRO A 77 7.04 -13.13 4.64
C PRO A 77 5.50 -13.02 4.65
N ALA A 78 4.87 -12.39 3.65
CA ALA A 78 3.41 -12.27 3.58
C ALA A 78 2.72 -13.59 3.24
N ALA A 79 3.26 -14.36 2.28
CA ALA A 79 2.77 -15.69 1.93
C ALA A 79 2.83 -16.67 3.10
N ARG A 80 3.79 -16.49 4.02
CA ARG A 80 3.90 -17.24 5.28
C ARG A 80 3.06 -16.65 6.42
N ALA A 81 2.31 -15.58 6.15
CA ALA A 81 1.57 -14.82 7.14
C ALA A 81 2.40 -14.43 8.38
N LEU A 82 3.64 -13.97 8.18
CA LEU A 82 4.61 -13.74 9.26
C LEU A 82 4.03 -12.84 10.36
N ARG A 83 4.09 -13.32 11.60
CA ARG A 83 3.70 -12.56 12.80
C ARG A 83 4.84 -12.56 13.81
N LEU A 84 5.35 -11.37 14.11
CA LEU A 84 6.38 -11.18 15.13
C LEU A 84 5.75 -10.53 16.36
N ALA A 85 6.07 -11.08 17.53
CA ALA A 85 5.63 -10.51 18.79
C ALA A 85 6.31 -9.16 19.05
N PRO A 86 5.63 -8.23 19.75
CA PRO A 86 6.26 -7.03 20.28
C PRO A 86 7.39 -7.38 21.27
N GLY A 87 8.47 -6.60 21.26
CA GLY A 87 9.42 -6.58 22.36
C GLY A 87 8.87 -5.82 23.57
N ARG A 88 9.68 -5.71 24.62
CA ARG A 88 9.29 -5.02 25.87
C ARG A 88 9.17 -3.51 25.71
N GLY A 89 9.81 -2.93 24.68
CA GLY A 89 9.88 -1.50 24.44
C GLY A 89 9.03 -1.02 23.26
N SER A 90 8.16 -1.87 22.70
CA SER A 90 7.45 -1.52 21.46
C SER A 90 6.64 -0.24 21.60
N VAL A 91 6.89 0.72 20.72
CA VAL A 91 6.08 1.94 20.62
C VAL A 91 5.10 1.83 19.47
N LEU A 92 5.56 1.29 18.34
CA LEU A 92 4.79 1.20 17.10
C LEU A 92 4.53 -0.25 16.71
N ARG A 93 3.30 -0.51 16.25
CA ARG A 93 2.85 -1.81 15.75
C ARG A 93 2.31 -1.63 14.35
N TYR A 94 2.68 -2.55 13.47
CA TYR A 94 2.36 -2.53 12.05
C TYR A 94 1.60 -3.79 11.69
N ARG A 95 0.54 -3.61 10.91
CA ARG A 95 -0.13 -4.66 10.16
C ARG A 95 -0.11 -4.28 8.69
N VAL A 96 0.49 -5.13 7.89
CA VAL A 96 0.74 -4.90 6.46
C VAL A 96 -0.05 -5.94 5.69
N ARG A 97 -0.92 -5.48 4.80
CA ARG A 97 -1.69 -6.33 3.88
C ARG A 97 -1.13 -6.16 2.49
N THR A 98 -0.85 -7.27 1.83
CA THR A 98 -0.32 -7.37 0.47
C THR A 98 -1.21 -8.35 -0.32
N PRO A 99 -1.10 -8.42 -1.65
CA PRO A 99 -1.76 -9.47 -2.44
C PRO A 99 -1.44 -10.89 -1.95
N ASP A 100 -0.22 -11.13 -1.46
CA ASP A 100 0.27 -12.45 -1.07
C ASP A 100 -0.09 -12.86 0.37
N GLY A 101 -0.57 -11.90 1.18
CA GLY A 101 -0.96 -12.16 2.56
C GLY A 101 -0.70 -10.99 3.50
N THR A 102 -0.55 -11.30 4.80
CA THR A 102 -0.44 -10.30 5.86
C THR A 102 0.82 -10.51 6.70
N VAL A 103 1.55 -9.42 6.95
CA VAL A 103 2.67 -9.39 7.90
C VAL A 103 2.28 -8.51 9.09
N SER A 104 2.60 -8.94 10.31
CA SER A 104 2.44 -8.10 11.50
C SER A 104 3.68 -8.12 12.38
N PHE A 105 4.14 -6.95 12.81
CA PHE A 105 5.36 -6.78 13.62
C PHE A 105 5.31 -5.50 14.44
N ALA A 106 6.23 -5.35 15.38
CA ALA A 106 6.49 -4.12 16.11
C ALA A 106 7.87 -3.53 15.73
N ASP A 107 8.07 -2.25 16.03
CA ASP A 107 9.34 -1.56 15.84
C ASP A 107 10.55 -2.30 16.46
N ASP A 108 10.37 -2.91 17.62
CA ASP A 108 11.39 -3.69 18.35
C ASP A 108 11.22 -5.22 18.30
N SER A 109 10.41 -5.75 17.36
CA SER A 109 10.23 -7.20 17.22
C SER A 109 11.57 -7.92 16.98
N ALA A 110 11.82 -8.99 17.74
CA ALA A 110 13.01 -9.83 17.57
C ALA A 110 12.97 -10.65 16.26
N GLY A 111 14.14 -10.92 15.68
CA GLY A 111 14.27 -11.76 14.47
C GLY A 111 13.65 -11.15 13.21
N LYS A 112 13.42 -9.83 13.21
CA LYS A 112 12.76 -9.12 12.12
C LYS A 112 13.61 -9.12 10.84
N PRO A 113 13.08 -9.59 9.69
CA PRO A 113 13.75 -9.43 8.41
C PRO A 113 13.94 -7.95 8.04
N ALA A 114 15.06 -7.62 7.40
CA ALA A 114 15.44 -6.23 7.08
C ALA A 114 14.39 -5.46 6.24
N VAL A 115 13.57 -6.16 5.43
CA VAL A 115 12.47 -5.55 4.69
C VAL A 115 11.47 -4.83 5.59
N LEU A 116 11.23 -5.32 6.81
CA LEU A 116 10.25 -4.71 7.71
C LEU A 116 10.74 -3.39 8.32
N ASP A 117 12.05 -3.23 8.52
CA ASP A 117 12.65 -1.93 8.87
C ASP A 117 12.58 -0.94 7.72
N ARG A 118 12.92 -1.39 6.50
CA ARG A 118 12.79 -0.56 5.29
C ARG A 118 11.34 -0.12 5.07
N LEU A 119 10.37 -1.00 5.29
CA LEU A 119 8.95 -0.67 5.22
C LEU A 119 8.55 0.38 6.25
N ALA A 120 8.96 0.22 7.52
CA ALA A 120 8.64 1.19 8.56
C ALA A 120 9.23 2.59 8.23
N PHE A 121 10.46 2.62 7.71
CA PHE A 121 11.08 3.85 7.23
C PHE A 121 10.33 4.47 6.03
N TYR A 122 9.98 3.67 5.03
CA TYR A 122 9.19 4.11 3.87
C TYR A 122 7.85 4.73 4.30
N VAL A 123 7.10 4.03 5.17
CA VAL A 123 5.81 4.50 5.70
C VAL A 123 5.96 5.86 6.38
N ARG A 124 6.99 6.02 7.23
CA ARG A 124 7.26 7.31 7.89
C ARG A 124 7.54 8.43 6.89
N ARG A 125 8.42 8.17 5.92
CA ARG A 125 8.80 9.18 4.92
C ARG A 125 7.59 9.62 4.08
N VAL A 126 6.77 8.67 3.62
CA VAL A 126 5.55 8.98 2.86
C VAL A 126 4.52 9.68 3.73
N ALA A 127 4.33 9.25 4.98
CA ALA A 127 3.41 9.89 5.91
C ALA A 127 3.77 11.36 6.17
N GLN A 128 5.07 11.67 6.29
CA GLN A 128 5.58 13.02 6.44
C GLN A 128 5.45 13.84 5.15
N GLY A 129 5.97 13.32 4.03
CA GLY A 129 6.07 14.07 2.77
C GLY A 129 4.76 14.23 2.02
N ARG A 130 3.89 13.21 2.03
CA ARG A 130 2.65 13.19 1.26
C ARG A 130 1.41 13.42 2.10
N CYS A 131 1.48 13.07 3.37
CA CYS A 131 0.31 13.04 4.24
C CYS A 131 0.35 14.10 5.36
N GLY A 132 1.40 14.90 5.48
CA GLY A 132 1.49 15.95 6.50
C GLY A 132 1.35 15.41 7.93
N ARG A 133 1.75 14.17 8.16
CA ARG A 133 1.80 13.55 9.49
C ARG A 133 3.18 13.77 10.07
N ALA A 134 3.28 13.98 11.39
CA ALA A 134 4.57 14.18 12.04
C ALA A 134 5.49 12.94 11.97
N ARG A 135 4.91 11.75 11.78
CA ARG A 135 5.59 10.46 11.85
C ARG A 135 4.97 9.47 10.89
#